data_AF-A0A3C1DPT0-F1
#
_entry.id   AF-A0A3C1DPT0-F1
#
_cell.length_a   1.000
_cell.length_b   1.000
_cell.length_c   1.000
_cell.angle_alpha   90.00
_cell.angle_beta   90.00
_cell.angle_gamma   90.00
#
_symmetry.space_group_name_H-M   'P 1'
#
loop_
_entity.id
_entity.type
_entity.pdbx_description
1 polymer ?
#
loop_
_entity_poly.entity_id
_entity_poly.type
_entity_poly.pdbx_seq_one_letter_code
_entity_poly.pdbx_strand_id
1 'polypeptide(L)'
;MVIQPSMLPRSTYGSSLRTVIEPDGWQRLRRAAGRTTGGACAWCEEVTLAGRWRTWETHEVWTFDLAAKRQVLSAVVPLCRTCHLTQHIGYARREGLEGEVVARTMSLNGWSHRVAGSAVANAERLASLRGRTAWDLDLTRWGEHIVLPDRPDLFIPADARRAAVVRAITGTP
;
A
#
# COMPACT_ATOMS: atom_id res chain seq x y z
N MET A 1 -1.12 11.78 -14.46
CA MET A 1 -0.76 10.40 -14.05
C MET A 1 -2.02 9.56 -14.10
N VAL A 2 -1.94 8.29 -14.49
CA VAL A 2 -3.10 7.38 -14.49
C VAL A 2 -3.12 6.55 -13.21
N ILE A 3 -4.22 6.57 -12.47
CA ILE A 3 -4.42 5.83 -11.22
C ILE A 3 -5.17 4.54 -11.52
N GLN A 4 -4.49 3.41 -11.39
CA GLN A 4 -5.11 2.10 -11.55
C GLN A 4 -5.73 1.66 -10.22
N PRO A 5 -6.94 1.08 -10.22
CA PRO A 5 -7.39 0.33 -9.06
C PRO A 5 -6.47 -0.88 -8.87
N SER A 6 -6.27 -1.29 -7.62
CA SER A 6 -5.36 -2.39 -7.32
C SER A 6 -5.90 -3.34 -6.26
N MET A 7 -5.32 -4.53 -6.26
CA MET A 7 -5.56 -5.58 -5.29
C MET A 7 -4.24 -6.27 -5.00
N LEU A 8 -3.91 -6.43 -3.72
CA LEU A 8 -2.76 -7.24 -3.34
C LEU A 8 -3.03 -8.73 -3.62
N PRO A 9 -2.01 -9.51 -4.02
CA PRO A 9 -2.14 -10.96 -4.11
C PRO A 9 -2.40 -11.57 -2.73
N ARG A 10 -3.27 -12.59 -2.67
CA ARG A 10 -3.60 -13.26 -1.40
C ARG A 10 -2.39 -13.86 -0.69
N SER A 11 -1.33 -14.22 -1.42
CA SER A 11 -0.09 -14.76 -0.84
C SER A 11 0.65 -13.76 0.06
N THR A 12 0.36 -12.46 -0.04
CA THR A 12 1.01 -11.38 0.72
C THR A 12 0.08 -10.73 1.75
N TYR A 13 -1.09 -11.33 2.03
CA TYR A 13 -2.00 -10.81 3.04
C TYR A 13 -1.44 -11.00 4.44
N GLY A 14 -1.67 -10.02 5.32
CA GLY A 14 -1.17 -10.03 6.71
C GLY A 14 0.26 -9.53 6.89
N SER A 15 0.99 -9.25 5.80
CA SER A 15 2.35 -8.71 5.82
C SER A 15 2.40 -7.26 5.32
N SER A 16 1.52 -6.40 5.84
CA SER A 16 1.66 -4.96 5.59
C SER A 16 2.87 -4.43 6.35
N LEU A 17 3.37 -3.26 5.95
CA LEU A 17 4.50 -2.66 6.63
C LEU A 17 4.19 -2.40 8.10
N ARG A 18 2.94 -2.03 8.44
CA ARG A 18 2.47 -1.89 9.83
C ARG A 18 2.65 -3.15 10.69
N THR A 19 2.60 -4.34 10.10
CA THR A 19 2.82 -5.58 10.86
C THR A 19 4.28 -6.01 10.90
N VAL A 20 5.12 -5.42 10.04
CA VAL A 20 6.56 -5.73 9.90
C VAL A 20 7.43 -4.74 10.68
N ILE A 21 7.02 -3.48 10.78
CA ILE A 21 7.73 -2.44 11.54
C ILE A 21 7.00 -2.15 12.86
N GLU A 22 7.76 -1.70 13.85
CA GLU A 22 7.23 -1.34 15.16
C GLU A 22 6.18 -0.20 15.08
N PRO A 23 5.25 -0.10 16.05
CA PRO A 23 4.20 0.92 16.04
C PRO A 23 4.73 2.36 15.91
N ASP A 24 5.81 2.70 16.61
CA ASP A 24 6.37 4.06 16.60
C ASP A 24 7.06 4.39 15.26
N GLY A 25 7.81 3.43 14.70
CA GLY A 25 8.36 3.51 13.35
C GLY A 25 7.26 3.73 12.31
N TRP A 26 6.15 3.00 12.42
CA TRP A 26 4.98 3.21 11.58
C TRP A 26 4.38 4.61 11.74
N GLN A 27 4.27 5.14 12.96
CA GLN A 27 3.79 6.51 13.16
C GLN A 27 4.74 7.55 12.55
N ARG A 28 6.06 7.38 12.67
CA ARG A 28 7.06 8.27 12.07
C ARG A 28 6.95 8.27 10.55
N LEU A 29 6.88 7.09 9.93
CA LEU A 29 6.73 6.92 8.50
C LEU A 29 5.43 7.54 7.98
N ARG A 30 4.30 7.29 8.65
CA ARG A 30 3.00 7.90 8.32
C ARG A 30 3.07 9.43 8.33
N ARG A 31 3.71 10.02 9.33
CA ARG A 31 3.89 11.49 9.41
C ARG A 31 4.80 12.01 8.31
N ALA A 32 5.88 11.28 8.00
CA ALA A 32 6.81 11.63 6.92
C ALA A 32 6.11 11.61 5.56
N ALA A 33 5.37 10.54 5.26
CA ALA A 33 4.56 10.44 4.05
C ALA A 33 3.55 11.59 3.93
N GLY A 34 2.87 11.97 5.02
CA GLY A 34 1.98 13.13 5.03
C GLY A 34 2.66 14.42 4.57
N ARG A 35 3.91 14.65 4.97
CA ARG A 35 4.66 15.87 4.65
C ARG A 35 5.12 15.94 3.19
N THR A 36 5.32 14.81 2.51
CA THR A 36 5.83 14.81 1.12
C THR A 36 4.87 15.45 0.13
N THR A 37 3.57 15.48 0.45
CA THR A 37 2.53 16.10 -0.39
C THR A 37 2.02 17.43 0.16
N GLY A 38 2.72 18.03 1.14
CA GLY A 38 2.24 19.25 1.80
C GLY A 38 0.89 19.08 2.52
N GLY A 39 0.47 17.84 2.79
CA GLY A 39 -0.78 17.54 3.46
C GLY A 39 -1.96 17.33 2.52
N ALA A 40 -1.70 17.15 1.22
CA ALA A 40 -2.68 16.77 0.22
C ALA A 40 -2.73 15.25 -0.02
N CYS A 41 -3.83 14.75 -0.56
CA CYS A 41 -3.89 13.39 -1.11
C CYS A 41 -2.93 13.24 -2.30
N ALA A 42 -2.10 12.20 -2.32
CA ALA A 42 -1.15 11.97 -3.42
C ALA A 42 -1.81 11.61 -4.77
N TRP A 43 -3.11 11.29 -4.79
CA TRP A 43 -3.85 10.95 -6.02
C TRP A 43 -4.77 12.03 -6.53
N CYS A 44 -5.49 12.72 -5.66
CA CYS A 44 -6.47 13.73 -6.08
C CYS A 44 -6.11 15.15 -5.66
N GLU A 45 -4.97 15.33 -4.98
CA GLU A 45 -4.45 16.62 -4.53
C GLU A 45 -5.39 17.39 -3.56
N GLU A 46 -6.49 16.77 -3.16
CA GLU A 46 -7.41 17.33 -2.19
C GLU A 46 -6.68 17.57 -0.87
N VAL A 47 -6.76 18.80 -0.39
CA VAL A 47 -6.25 19.22 0.92
C VAL A 47 -7.42 19.16 1.90
N THR A 48 -7.27 18.45 3.01
CA THR A 48 -8.32 18.44 4.04
C THR A 48 -8.35 19.79 4.76
N LEU A 49 -9.54 20.40 4.77
CA LEU A 49 -9.86 21.77 5.24
C LEU A 49 -9.43 22.16 6.67
N ALA A 50 -8.80 21.26 7.45
CA ALA A 50 -8.54 21.50 8.87
C ALA A 50 -7.05 21.39 9.28
N GLY A 51 -6.10 21.26 8.35
CA GLY A 51 -4.69 21.07 8.72
C GLY A 51 -4.44 19.82 9.59
N ARG A 52 -5.41 18.89 9.60
CA ARG A 52 -5.39 17.66 10.39
C ARG A 52 -5.00 16.50 9.48
N TRP A 53 -3.69 16.29 9.32
CA TRP A 53 -3.06 15.10 8.72
C TRP A 53 -3.60 13.74 9.24
N ARG A 54 -4.36 13.77 10.34
CA ARG A 54 -4.96 12.63 11.04
C ARG A 54 -6.06 11.93 10.22
N THR A 55 -6.62 12.55 9.19
CA THR A 55 -7.64 11.94 8.32
C THR A 55 -7.06 11.19 7.12
N TRP A 56 -5.76 11.33 6.84
CA TRP A 56 -5.12 10.61 5.75
C TRP A 56 -4.81 9.16 6.13
N GLU A 57 -5.12 8.27 5.19
CA GLU A 57 -4.73 6.87 5.24
C GLU A 57 -3.37 6.73 4.55
N THR A 58 -2.41 6.15 5.25
CA THR A 58 -1.09 5.87 4.69
C THR A 58 -1.16 4.60 3.87
N HIS A 59 -0.69 4.67 2.63
CA HIS A 59 -0.71 3.56 1.71
C HIS A 59 0.68 3.20 1.21
N GLU A 60 0.93 1.90 1.19
CA GLU A 60 2.14 1.28 0.66
C GLU A 60 1.93 1.02 -0.83
N VAL A 61 2.73 1.67 -1.67
CA VAL A 61 2.76 1.42 -3.11
C VAL A 61 3.78 0.31 -3.37
N TRP A 62 3.30 -0.76 -3.99
CA TRP A 62 4.09 -1.98 -4.22
C TRP A 62 4.37 -2.20 -5.70
N THR A 63 5.61 -2.56 -6.02
CA THR A 63 5.96 -3.17 -7.32
C THR A 63 6.26 -4.65 -7.13
N PHE A 64 5.95 -5.43 -8.15
CA PHE A 64 6.16 -6.88 -8.15
C PHE A 64 7.10 -7.26 -9.28
N ASP A 65 8.31 -7.70 -8.93
CA ASP A 65 9.28 -8.27 -9.85
C ASP A 65 9.07 -9.78 -9.93
N LEU A 66 8.42 -10.23 -11.01
CA LEU A 66 8.12 -11.65 -11.23
C LEU A 66 9.38 -12.51 -11.43
N ALA A 67 10.44 -11.95 -12.02
CA ALA A 67 11.66 -12.71 -12.31
C ALA A 67 12.42 -12.99 -11.02
N ALA A 68 12.59 -11.96 -10.18
CA ALA A 68 13.22 -12.10 -8.87
C ALA A 68 12.28 -12.64 -7.79
N LYS A 69 10.97 -12.73 -8.06
CA LYS A 69 9.90 -13.05 -7.10
C LYS A 69 9.88 -12.10 -5.90
N ARG A 70 10.08 -10.80 -6.14
CA ARG A 70 10.14 -9.77 -5.09
C ARG A 70 8.94 -8.84 -5.13
N GLN A 71 8.36 -8.59 -3.96
CA GLN A 71 7.49 -7.45 -3.71
C GLN A 71 8.33 -6.33 -3.09
N VAL A 72 8.47 -5.23 -3.81
CA VAL A 72 9.33 -4.11 -3.43
C VAL A 72 8.47 -2.93 -2.99
N LEU A 73 8.78 -2.36 -1.82
CA LEU A 73 8.14 -1.12 -1.37
C LEU A 73 8.64 0.05 -2.23
N SER A 74 7.77 0.57 -3.09
CA SER A 74 8.13 1.63 -4.03
C SER A 74 7.93 3.01 -3.46
N ALA A 75 6.81 3.22 -2.77
CA ALA A 75 6.47 4.50 -2.17
C ALA A 75 5.57 4.26 -0.94
N VAL A 76 5.54 5.26 -0.05
CA VAL A 76 4.54 5.34 1.01
C VAL A 76 3.89 6.70 0.88
N VAL A 77 2.59 6.73 0.62
CA VAL A 77 1.87 7.95 0.23
C VAL A 77 0.66 8.22 1.13
N PRO A 78 0.34 9.50 1.41
CA PRO A 78 -0.87 9.88 2.13
C PRO A 78 -2.04 10.00 1.17
N LEU A 79 -3.19 9.46 1.55
CA LEU A 79 -4.36 9.43 0.68
C LEU A 79 -5.65 9.74 1.44
N CYS A 80 -6.61 10.31 0.72
CA CYS A 80 -7.99 10.37 1.19
C CYS A 80 -8.61 8.97 1.20
N ARG A 81 -9.60 8.75 2.07
CA ARG A 81 -10.29 7.46 2.21
C ARG A 81 -10.80 6.92 0.88
N THR A 82 -11.40 7.77 0.06
CA THR A 82 -11.99 7.35 -1.23
C THR A 82 -10.91 6.96 -2.24
N CYS A 83 -9.81 7.71 -2.32
CA CYS A 83 -8.68 7.34 -3.17
C CYS A 83 -7.96 6.09 -2.64
N HIS A 84 -7.78 5.95 -1.33
CA HIS A 84 -7.19 4.76 -0.72
C HIS A 84 -7.98 3.49 -1.02
N LEU A 85 -9.31 3.56 -0.97
CA LEU A 85 -10.19 2.43 -1.28
C LEU A 85 -9.97 1.89 -2.70
N THR A 86 -9.56 2.72 -3.66
CA THR A 86 -9.26 2.27 -5.04
C THR A 86 -8.14 1.23 -5.11
N GLN A 87 -7.27 1.18 -4.10
CA GLN A 87 -6.17 0.21 -4.03
C GLN A 87 -6.52 -1.07 -3.26
N HIS A 88 -7.75 -1.16 -2.76
CA HIS A 88 -8.24 -2.27 -1.97
C HIS A 88 -9.53 -2.81 -2.55
N ILE A 89 -9.60 -3.03 -3.88
CA ILE A 89 -10.84 -3.44 -4.56
C ILE A 89 -11.43 -4.73 -4.01
N GLY A 90 -10.58 -5.70 -3.63
CA GLY A 90 -11.05 -6.94 -3.01
C GLY A 90 -11.71 -6.74 -1.64
N TYR A 91 -11.28 -5.73 -0.86
CA TYR A 91 -11.98 -5.31 0.35
C TYR A 91 -13.25 -4.53 0.01
N ALA A 92 -13.14 -3.52 -0.86
CA ALA A 92 -14.27 -2.69 -1.28
C ALA A 92 -15.46 -3.54 -1.78
N ARG A 93 -15.21 -4.57 -2.59
CA ARG A 93 -16.24 -5.50 -3.05
C ARG A 93 -16.94 -6.23 -1.89
N ARG A 94 -16.19 -6.75 -0.93
CA ARG A 94 -16.78 -7.47 0.24
C ARG A 94 -17.68 -6.57 1.07
N GLU A 95 -17.35 -5.28 1.12
CA GLU A 95 -18.13 -4.27 1.85
C GLU A 95 -19.24 -3.63 1.00
N GLY A 96 -19.44 -4.05 -0.26
CA GLY A 96 -20.43 -3.44 -1.16
C GLY A 96 -20.05 -2.06 -1.70
N LEU A 97 -18.78 -1.67 -1.61
CA LEU A 97 -18.24 -0.35 -1.98
C LEU A 97 -17.56 -0.33 -3.36
N GLU A 98 -17.71 -1.39 -4.17
CA GLU A 98 -17.08 -1.47 -5.50
C GLU A 98 -17.55 -0.34 -6.44
N GLY A 99 -18.81 0.07 -6.36
CA GLY A 99 -19.34 1.21 -7.11
C GLY A 99 -18.60 2.52 -6.80
N GLU A 100 -18.22 2.74 -5.54
CA GLU A 100 -17.42 3.91 -5.14
C GLU A 100 -16.01 3.86 -5.75
N VAL A 101 -15.38 2.68 -5.79
CA VAL A 101 -14.07 2.52 -6.43
C VAL A 101 -14.14 2.81 -7.91
N VAL A 102 -15.16 2.29 -8.62
CA VAL A 102 -15.36 2.53 -10.05
C VAL A 102 -15.57 4.03 -10.30
N ALA A 103 -16.49 4.65 -9.58
CA ALA A 103 -16.79 6.08 -9.71
C ALA A 103 -15.55 6.95 -9.42
N ARG A 104 -14.80 6.63 -8.37
CA ARG A 104 -13.58 7.37 -8.02
C ARG A 104 -12.49 7.19 -9.07
N THR A 105 -12.29 5.97 -9.57
CA THR A 105 -11.32 5.67 -10.64
C THR A 105 -11.68 6.41 -11.93
N MET A 106 -12.97 6.51 -12.28
CA MET A 106 -13.43 7.32 -13.40
C MET A 106 -13.09 8.80 -13.21
N SER A 107 -13.43 9.35 -12.04
CA SER A 107 -13.16 10.75 -11.69
C SER A 107 -11.67 11.10 -11.73
N LEU A 108 -10.80 10.24 -11.20
CA LEU A 108 -9.35 10.48 -11.17
C LEU A 108 -8.70 10.49 -12.56
N ASN A 109 -9.28 9.75 -13.52
CA ASN A 109 -8.63 9.49 -14.80
C ASN A 109 -9.38 10.03 -16.02
N GLY A 110 -10.57 10.62 -15.83
CA GLY A 110 -11.47 10.99 -16.93
C GLY A 110 -11.96 9.78 -17.73
N TRP A 111 -12.08 8.62 -17.09
CA TRP A 111 -12.44 7.37 -17.78
C TRP A 111 -13.95 7.17 -17.88
N SER A 112 -14.36 6.48 -18.96
CA SER A 112 -15.71 5.90 -19.04
C SER A 112 -15.87 4.74 -18.06
N HIS A 113 -17.12 4.45 -17.70
CA HIS A 113 -17.47 3.31 -16.85
C HIS A 113 -16.90 1.98 -17.38
N ARG A 114 -16.96 1.77 -18.71
CA ARG A 114 -16.40 0.58 -19.36
C ARG A 114 -14.90 0.43 -19.13
N VAL A 115 -14.15 1.52 -19.24
CA VAL A 115 -12.69 1.51 -19.03
C VAL A 115 -12.36 1.25 -17.55
N ALA A 116 -13.08 1.91 -16.63
CA ALA A 116 -12.88 1.70 -15.19
C ALA A 116 -13.22 0.27 -14.75
N GLY A 117 -14.33 -0.30 -15.24
CA GLY A 117 -14.67 -1.70 -14.98
C GLY A 117 -13.63 -2.68 -15.53
N SER A 118 -13.08 -2.39 -16.72
CA SER A 118 -11.99 -3.19 -17.29
C SER A 118 -10.70 -3.11 -16.46
N ALA A 119 -10.40 -1.94 -15.90
CA ALA A 119 -9.25 -1.74 -15.01
C ALA A 119 -9.42 -2.52 -13.70
N VAL A 120 -10.62 -2.52 -13.11
CA VAL A 120 -10.97 -3.35 -11.94
C VAL A 120 -10.77 -4.84 -12.27
N ALA A 121 -11.37 -5.34 -13.35
CA ALA A 121 -11.22 -6.74 -13.74
C ALA A 121 -9.74 -7.13 -13.96
N ASN A 122 -8.94 -6.24 -14.56
CA ASN A 122 -7.52 -6.47 -14.74
C ASN A 122 -6.76 -6.50 -13.39
N ALA A 123 -7.09 -5.63 -12.43
CA ALA A 123 -6.48 -5.63 -11.11
C ALA A 123 -6.66 -6.99 -10.41
N GLU A 124 -7.85 -7.57 -10.51
CA GLU A 124 -8.16 -8.88 -9.91
C GLU A 124 -7.44 -10.02 -10.62
N ARG A 125 -7.42 -9.99 -11.95
CA ARG A 125 -6.66 -10.96 -12.75
C ARG A 125 -5.19 -10.94 -12.38
N LEU A 126 -4.59 -9.75 -12.24
CA LEU A 126 -3.19 -9.59 -11.83
C LEU A 126 -2.97 -10.09 -10.41
N ALA A 127 -3.86 -9.78 -9.46
CA ALA A 127 -3.76 -10.26 -8.09
C ALA A 127 -3.88 -11.77 -7.99
N SER A 128 -4.77 -12.38 -8.78
CA SER A 128 -4.93 -13.84 -8.88
C SER A 128 -3.66 -14.50 -9.42
N LEU A 129 -3.11 -13.98 -10.51
CA LEU A 129 -1.86 -14.48 -11.09
C LEU A 129 -0.69 -14.39 -10.10
N ARG A 130 -0.52 -13.21 -9.49
CA ARG A 130 0.53 -12.96 -8.49
C ARG A 130 0.33 -13.80 -7.22
N GLY A 131 -0.91 -14.16 -6.89
CA GLY A 131 -1.23 -15.01 -5.74
C GLY A 131 -0.64 -16.41 -5.81
N ARG A 132 -0.16 -16.85 -6.98
CA ARG A 132 0.50 -18.15 -7.21
C ARG A 132 2.00 -18.12 -6.90
N THR A 133 2.54 -16.96 -6.51
CA THR A 133 3.95 -16.75 -6.22
C THR A 133 4.14 -16.52 -4.73
N ALA A 134 5.15 -17.18 -4.16
CA ALA A 134 5.72 -16.83 -2.87
C ALA A 134 6.67 -15.64 -3.10
N TRP A 135 6.32 -14.50 -2.51
CA TRP A 135 7.01 -13.23 -2.75
C TRP A 135 7.95 -12.91 -1.60
N ASP A 136 9.22 -12.68 -1.88
CA ASP A 136 10.11 -12.04 -0.91
C ASP A 136 9.70 -10.57 -0.74
N LEU A 137 9.85 -10.03 0.48
CA LEU A 137 9.63 -8.61 0.76
C LEU A 137 10.97 -7.90 0.71
N ASP A 138 11.07 -6.92 -0.17
CA ASP A 138 12.26 -6.08 -0.34
C ASP A 138 11.95 -4.65 0.11
N LEU A 139 12.55 -4.26 1.23
CA LEU A 139 12.48 -2.92 1.80
C LEU A 139 13.85 -2.20 1.71
N THR A 140 14.83 -2.79 1.03
CA THR A 140 16.25 -2.34 1.03
C THR A 140 16.41 -0.85 0.72
N ARG A 141 15.60 -0.33 -0.22
CA ARG A 141 15.60 1.09 -0.63
C ARG A 141 15.15 2.06 0.46
N TRP A 142 14.61 1.55 1.56
CA TRP A 142 14.10 2.33 2.69
C TRP A 142 15.04 2.30 3.91
N GLY A 143 16.32 1.89 3.73
CA GLY A 143 17.34 1.82 4.78
C GLY A 143 17.51 3.08 5.63
N GLU A 144 17.27 4.26 5.05
CA GLU A 144 17.36 5.54 5.77
C GLU A 144 16.10 5.86 6.61
N HIS A 145 15.03 5.06 6.47
CA HIS A 145 13.72 5.35 7.05
C HIS A 145 13.16 4.19 7.89
N ILE A 146 13.61 2.97 7.62
CA ILE A 146 13.14 1.75 8.26
C ILE A 146 14.34 1.03 8.85
N VAL A 147 14.22 0.66 10.12
CA VAL A 147 15.18 -0.21 10.79
C VAL A 147 14.42 -1.43 11.26
N LEU A 148 14.91 -2.60 10.89
CA LEU A 148 14.43 -3.89 11.38
C LEU A 148 15.59 -4.55 12.12
N PRO A 149 15.61 -4.55 13.46
CA PRO A 149 16.80 -5.02 14.18
C PRO A 149 17.13 -6.49 13.93
N ASP A 150 16.12 -7.34 13.76
CA ASP A 150 16.32 -8.77 13.43
C ASP A 150 16.65 -9.00 11.95
N ARG A 151 16.51 -7.98 11.10
CA ARG A 151 16.69 -8.03 9.64
C ARG A 151 17.31 -6.72 9.11
N PRO A 152 18.57 -6.42 9.47
CA PRO A 152 19.20 -5.15 9.10
C PRO A 152 19.39 -4.98 7.59
N ASP A 153 19.36 -6.07 6.83
CA ASP A 153 19.38 -6.08 5.37
C ASP A 153 18.05 -5.65 4.73
N LEU A 154 16.99 -5.47 5.54
CA LEU A 154 15.66 -5.07 5.09
C LEU A 154 15.04 -6.00 4.03
N PHE A 155 15.46 -7.26 4.04
CA PHE A 155 14.98 -8.30 3.15
C PHE A 155 14.31 -9.42 3.95
N ILE A 156 13.07 -9.74 3.60
CA ILE A 156 12.29 -10.78 4.28
C ILE A 156 11.91 -11.86 3.26
N PRO A 157 12.57 -13.03 3.29
CA PRO A 157 12.23 -14.16 2.44
C PRO A 157 10.76 -14.58 2.62
N ALA A 158 10.15 -15.08 1.55
CA ALA A 158 8.73 -15.37 1.47
C ALA A 158 8.21 -16.32 2.57
N ASP A 159 9.02 -17.30 2.97
CA ASP A 159 8.74 -18.26 4.04
C ASP A 159 8.74 -17.61 5.43
N ALA A 160 9.54 -16.56 5.62
CA ALA A 160 9.61 -15.78 6.85
C ALA A 160 8.52 -14.70 6.95
N ARG A 161 7.78 -14.38 5.89
CA ARG A 161 6.79 -13.27 5.90
C ARG A 161 5.61 -13.49 6.85
N ARG A 162 5.21 -14.73 7.12
CA ARG A 162 4.16 -15.06 8.10
C ARG A 162 4.72 -15.24 9.52
N ALA A 163 6.01 -15.57 9.63
CA ALA A 163 6.72 -15.70 10.91
C ALA A 163 7.22 -14.36 11.45
N ALA A 164 7.31 -13.31 10.61
CA ALA A 164 7.76 -11.96 10.98
C ALA A 164 6.79 -11.15 11.86
N VAL A 165 5.88 -11.80 12.60
CA VAL A 165 5.18 -11.17 13.73
C VAL A 165 6.13 -11.20 14.93
N VAL A 166 7.13 -10.31 14.96
CA VAL A 166 8.06 -10.22 16.08
C VAL A 166 7.63 -9.12 17.05
N ARG A 167 7.48 -9.54 18.31
CA ARG A 167 7.14 -8.74 19.48
C ARG A 167 8.41 -8.07 20.02
N ALA A 168 8.31 -6.74 20.16
CA ALA A 168 9.12 -5.83 20.99
C ALA A 168 10.59 -5.64 20.63
N ILE A 169 11.03 -4.37 20.55
CA ILE A 169 12.41 -3.97 20.85
C ILE A 169 12.42 -2.67 21.68
N THR A 170 13.30 -2.69 22.68
CA THR A 170 13.66 -1.64 23.62
C THR A 170 14.63 -0.65 23.00
N GLY A 171 14.34 0.64 23.13
CA GLY A 171 15.27 1.72 22.81
C GLY A 171 14.55 2.93 22.25
N THR A 172 14.55 4.03 22.99
CA THR A 172 13.99 5.32 22.58
C THR A 172 14.93 5.99 21.57
N PRO A 173 14.41 6.69 20.53
CA PRO A 173 15.22 7.45 19.57
C PRO A 173 16.07 8.56 20.21
#